data_AF-A0A2N7IIU1-F1
#
_entry.id   AF-A0A2N7IIU1-F1
#
_cell.length_a   1.000
_cell.length_b   1.000
_cell.length_c   1.000
_cell.angle_alpha   90.00
_cell.angle_beta   90.00
_cell.angle_gamma   90.00
#
_symmetry.space_group_name_H-M   'P 1'
#
loop_
_entity.id
_entity.type
_entity.pdbx_description
1 polymer ?
#
loop_
_entity_poly.entity_id
_entity_poly.type
_entity_poly.pdbx_seq_one_letter_code
_entity_poly.pdbx_strand_id
1 'polypeptide(L)'
;MKKKIFTAEELQIDTEASPFVFVDYLAFSFPYSSLRHAHKSDLSNPCWAPLPKPTYQRVRCPNRKAKLEDLYRSKWRVAMLDRLEVFCLHVLGLKMSPWRDKGLNGYENSCHLTPKHSRQHVGFVALGGNRDTCYIQLEGVGCRSLVEHTSLFRLHWWLQLLDCSKLSRVDLAVDDFHGLFGRDYARKAYSDDAFRTSSRGRTPAAGERVFKEANGRVLNESFEVGSRQSRVYWRIYNKAAQLGLDMYWFRNEVELKDFPIDVLLDISGHYAGLCDFSASIVASCPVKVITKKSSIALDIYGRAKWARRQVGRTLADLAKYFDGDIEKVFGLLVSSEHQDSEFSLPDIHQKIIKEITGG
;
A
#
# COMPACT_ATOMS: atom_id res chain seq x y z
N MET A 1 -23.90 22.24 -9.37
CA MET A 1 -23.21 23.07 -8.35
C MET A 1 -22.07 23.80 -9.05
N LYS A 2 -22.03 25.13 -9.04
CA LYS A 2 -20.84 25.89 -9.51
C LYS A 2 -19.68 25.49 -8.59
N LYS A 3 -18.57 24.97 -9.13
CA LYS A 3 -17.34 24.75 -8.35
C LYS A 3 -16.94 26.12 -7.77
N LYS A 4 -16.77 26.19 -6.44
CA LYS A 4 -16.21 27.38 -5.80
C LYS A 4 -14.80 27.57 -6.36
N ILE A 5 -14.55 28.73 -6.95
CA ILE A 5 -13.22 29.15 -7.39
C ILE A 5 -12.58 29.74 -6.14
N PHE A 6 -11.47 29.14 -5.71
CA PHE A 6 -10.67 29.66 -4.59
C PHE A 6 -9.42 30.34 -5.14
N THR A 7 -8.83 31.26 -4.40
CA THR A 7 -7.49 31.80 -4.71
C THR A 7 -6.41 30.97 -4.00
N ALA A 8 -5.14 31.10 -4.42
CA ALA A 8 -4.02 30.40 -3.77
C ALA A 8 -3.87 30.79 -2.28
N GLU A 9 -4.11 32.06 -1.97
CA GLU A 9 -4.08 32.65 -0.64
C GLU A 9 -5.18 32.07 0.27
N GLU A 10 -6.40 31.91 -0.26
CA GLU A 10 -7.51 31.27 0.46
C GLU A 10 -7.23 29.79 0.80
N LEU A 11 -6.36 29.15 0.03
CA LEU A 11 -5.94 27.76 0.23
C LEU A 11 -4.66 27.62 1.07
N GLN A 12 -4.07 28.73 1.53
CA GLN A 12 -2.82 28.77 2.31
C GLN A 12 -1.69 27.97 1.64
N ILE A 13 -1.57 28.07 0.32
CA ILE A 13 -0.54 27.36 -0.43
C ILE A 13 0.76 28.16 -0.38
N ASP A 14 1.79 27.58 0.23
CA ASP A 14 3.15 28.13 0.18
C ASP A 14 3.82 27.74 -1.14
N THR A 15 3.89 28.70 -2.06
CA THR A 15 4.49 28.53 -3.39
C THR A 15 6.02 28.66 -3.38
N GLU A 16 6.60 29.22 -2.31
CA GLU A 16 8.05 29.48 -2.19
C GLU A 16 8.79 28.29 -1.57
N ALA A 17 8.10 27.40 -0.86
CA ALA A 17 8.65 26.17 -0.30
C ALA A 17 8.91 25.05 -1.34
N SER A 18 8.68 25.30 -2.63
CA SER A 18 8.86 24.31 -3.72
C SER A 18 10.30 24.31 -4.29
N PRO A 19 10.88 23.15 -4.64
CA PRO A 19 10.30 21.81 -4.66
C PRO A 19 10.43 21.07 -3.33
N PHE A 20 9.29 20.72 -2.72
CA PHE A 20 9.19 19.85 -1.55
C PHE A 20 8.44 18.56 -1.91
N VAL A 21 8.99 17.41 -1.53
CA VAL A 21 8.36 16.10 -1.72
C VAL A 21 7.41 15.82 -0.58
N PHE A 22 6.17 15.43 -0.88
CA PHE A 22 5.19 15.02 0.11
C PHE A 22 4.47 13.73 -0.29
N VAL A 23 3.79 13.11 0.67
CA VAL A 23 2.97 11.91 0.47
C VAL A 23 1.53 12.33 0.11
N ASP A 24 1.06 11.99 -1.08
CA ASP A 24 -0.30 12.33 -1.58
C ASP A 24 -1.26 11.11 -1.55
N TYR A 25 -0.74 9.92 -1.27
CA TYR A 25 -1.53 8.71 -1.03
C TYR A 25 -0.71 7.72 -0.22
N LEU A 26 -1.33 7.00 0.71
CA LEU A 26 -0.66 5.98 1.49
C LEU A 26 -1.59 4.80 1.73
N ALA A 27 -1.14 3.60 1.42
CA ALA A 27 -1.85 2.38 1.76
C ALA A 27 -0.91 1.26 2.18
N PHE A 28 -1.30 0.53 3.21
CA PHE A 28 -0.54 -0.58 3.75
C PHE A 28 -1.45 -1.63 4.37
N SER A 29 -0.94 -2.87 4.42
CA SER A 29 -1.59 -3.97 5.13
C SER A 29 -0.64 -4.54 6.17
N PHE A 30 -1.19 -4.96 7.31
CA PHE A 30 -0.44 -5.70 8.34
C PHE A 30 -1.28 -6.87 8.88
N PRO A 31 -0.67 -7.94 9.42
CA PRO A 31 -1.43 -9.01 10.05
C PRO A 31 -2.28 -8.46 11.20
N TYR A 32 -3.60 -8.67 11.18
CA TYR A 32 -4.49 -8.08 12.18
C TYR A 32 -4.12 -8.52 13.60
N SER A 33 -3.65 -9.76 13.73
CA SER A 33 -3.15 -10.31 15.00
C SER A 33 -1.95 -9.55 15.58
N SER A 34 -1.17 -8.82 14.79
CA SER A 34 0.03 -8.10 15.26
C SER A 34 -0.30 -6.89 16.13
N LEU A 35 -1.55 -6.40 16.10
CA LEU A 35 -2.07 -5.43 17.08
C LEU A 35 -1.96 -5.93 18.53
N ARG A 36 -1.84 -7.24 18.76
CA ARG A 36 -1.55 -7.80 20.08
C ARG A 36 -0.28 -7.21 20.70
N HIS A 37 0.67 -6.77 19.88
CA HIS A 37 1.96 -6.19 20.28
C HIS A 37 1.93 -4.68 20.41
N ALA A 38 0.84 -3.99 20.04
CA ALA A 38 0.80 -2.52 20.02
C ALA A 38 1.12 -1.85 21.37
N HIS A 39 0.91 -2.56 22.48
CA HIS A 39 1.23 -2.11 23.84
C HIS A 39 2.73 -2.11 24.16
N LYS A 40 3.57 -2.67 23.30
CA LYS A 40 5.02 -2.67 23.45
C LYS A 40 5.67 -1.39 22.93
N SER A 41 4.88 -0.44 22.44
CA SER A 41 5.40 0.86 22.00
C SER A 41 5.90 1.70 23.16
N ASP A 42 7.13 2.18 23.03
CA ASP A 42 7.73 3.20 23.87
C ASP A 42 7.42 4.62 23.39
N LEU A 43 7.07 4.79 22.11
CA LEU A 43 6.83 6.10 21.49
C LEU A 43 5.56 6.82 21.95
N SER A 44 4.55 6.09 22.40
CA SER A 44 3.32 6.60 22.98
C SER A 44 2.67 5.53 23.84
N ASN A 45 2.00 5.93 24.92
CA ASN A 45 1.36 5.02 25.86
C ASN A 45 -0.16 5.20 25.88
N PRO A 46 -0.87 5.01 24.74
CA PRO A 46 -2.32 5.00 24.77
C PRO A 46 -2.82 3.80 25.56
N CYS A 47 -4.02 3.92 26.12
CA CYS A 47 -4.64 2.83 26.86
C CYS A 47 -5.10 1.74 25.88
N TRP A 48 -4.36 0.64 25.82
CA TRP A 48 -4.71 -0.50 24.98
C TRP A 48 -5.67 -1.44 25.69
N ALA A 49 -6.69 -1.92 24.99
CA ALA A 49 -7.59 -2.93 25.54
C ALA A 49 -6.80 -4.19 25.97
N PRO A 50 -7.06 -4.72 27.18
CA PRO A 50 -6.36 -5.90 27.68
C PRO A 50 -6.72 -7.14 26.85
N LEU A 51 -5.72 -7.98 26.58
CA LEU A 51 -5.95 -9.24 25.88
C LEU A 51 -6.59 -10.27 26.84
N PRO A 52 -7.60 -11.04 26.37
CA PRO A 52 -8.16 -12.11 27.19
C PRO A 52 -7.11 -13.18 27.47
N LYS A 53 -7.20 -13.81 28.65
CA LYS A 53 -6.36 -14.97 29.03
C LYS A 53 -7.02 -16.26 28.53
N PRO A 54 -6.25 -17.24 27.99
CA PRO A 54 -6.79 -18.49 27.45
C PRO A 54 -7.14 -19.48 28.58
N THR A 55 -8.15 -19.17 29.39
CA THR A 55 -8.55 -19.98 30.56
C THR A 55 -9.07 -21.37 30.19
N TYR A 56 -9.55 -21.55 28.94
CA TYR A 56 -10.02 -22.83 28.41
C TYR A 56 -8.97 -23.94 28.44
N GLN A 57 -7.67 -23.59 28.42
CA GLN A 57 -6.57 -24.56 28.44
C GLN A 57 -6.55 -25.43 29.71
N ARG A 58 -7.08 -24.91 30.83
CA ARG A 58 -7.10 -25.61 32.12
C ARG A 58 -8.29 -26.56 32.29
N VAL A 59 -9.22 -26.55 31.34
CA VAL A 59 -10.48 -27.31 31.44
C VAL A 59 -10.38 -28.63 30.68
N ARG A 60 -10.60 -29.74 31.38
CA ARG A 60 -10.55 -31.09 30.80
C ARG A 60 -11.87 -31.51 30.13
N CYS A 61 -13.01 -31.07 30.63
CA CYS A 61 -14.31 -31.45 30.07
C CYS A 61 -14.53 -30.85 28.66
N PRO A 62 -14.73 -31.66 27.60
CA PRO A 62 -14.78 -31.17 26.22
C PRO A 62 -15.84 -30.10 25.95
N ASN A 63 -17.08 -30.32 26.41
CA ASN A 63 -18.19 -29.38 26.17
C ASN A 63 -17.96 -28.03 26.86
N ARG A 64 -17.36 -28.03 28.06
CA ARG A 64 -17.04 -26.80 28.79
C ARG A 64 -15.84 -26.09 28.16
N LYS A 65 -14.86 -26.84 27.66
CA LYS A 65 -13.70 -26.30 26.95
C LYS A 65 -14.13 -25.59 25.66
N ALA A 66 -14.97 -26.22 24.83
CA ALA A 66 -15.47 -25.61 23.59
C ALA A 66 -16.19 -24.27 23.84
N LYS A 67 -17.12 -24.22 24.83
CA LYS A 67 -17.79 -22.97 25.22
C LYS A 67 -16.83 -21.87 25.66
N LEU A 68 -15.76 -22.22 26.39
CA LEU A 68 -14.76 -21.25 26.83
C LEU A 68 -13.82 -20.81 25.69
N GLU A 69 -13.55 -21.67 24.71
CA GLU A 69 -12.83 -21.32 23.49
C GLU A 69 -13.61 -20.30 22.66
N ASP A 70 -14.92 -20.51 22.49
CA ASP A 70 -15.79 -19.56 21.79
C ASP A 70 -15.86 -18.21 22.52
N LEU A 71 -16.01 -18.24 23.85
CA LEU A 71 -15.98 -17.03 24.67
C LEU A 71 -14.64 -16.29 24.55
N TYR A 72 -13.52 -17.03 24.56
CA TYR A 72 -12.19 -16.47 24.37
C TYR A 72 -12.04 -15.82 22.99
N ARG A 73 -12.47 -16.49 21.92
CA ARG A 73 -12.45 -15.95 20.55
C ARG A 73 -13.27 -14.67 20.44
N SER A 74 -14.48 -14.64 21.03
CA SER A 74 -15.32 -13.44 21.03
C SER A 74 -14.66 -12.28 21.77
N LYS A 75 -14.13 -12.51 22.98
CA LYS A 75 -13.39 -11.48 23.73
C LYS A 75 -12.14 -11.00 22.99
N TRP A 76 -11.44 -11.90 22.30
CA TRP A 76 -10.27 -11.57 21.52
C TRP A 76 -10.63 -10.65 20.35
N ARG A 77 -11.71 -10.93 19.62
CA ARG A 77 -12.17 -10.08 18.51
C ARG A 77 -12.50 -8.67 18.99
N VAL A 78 -13.24 -8.54 20.10
CA VAL A 78 -13.58 -7.23 20.70
C VAL A 78 -12.30 -6.49 21.07
N ALA A 79 -11.39 -7.12 21.82
CA ALA A 79 -10.13 -6.49 22.21
C ALA A 79 -9.26 -6.10 21.00
N MET A 80 -9.24 -6.87 19.91
CA MET A 80 -8.51 -6.50 18.69
C MET A 80 -9.15 -5.32 17.95
N LEU A 81 -10.48 -5.23 17.95
CA LEU A 81 -11.19 -4.10 17.35
C LEU A 81 -10.91 -2.82 18.14
N ASP A 82 -11.03 -2.87 19.46
CA ASP A 82 -10.72 -1.72 20.33
C ASP A 82 -9.27 -1.25 20.12
N ARG A 83 -8.33 -2.18 19.98
CA ARG A 83 -6.93 -1.83 19.70
C ARG A 83 -6.74 -1.26 18.30
N LEU A 84 -7.48 -1.72 17.29
CA LEU A 84 -7.45 -1.10 15.97
C LEU A 84 -7.98 0.34 16.02
N GLU A 85 -9.08 0.58 16.75
CA GLU A 85 -9.62 1.92 16.94
C GLU A 85 -8.63 2.84 17.66
N VAL A 86 -7.98 2.35 18.72
CA VAL A 86 -6.91 3.08 19.43
C VAL A 86 -5.74 3.38 18.50
N PHE A 87 -5.33 2.42 17.67
CA PHE A 87 -4.27 2.63 16.69
C PHE A 87 -4.65 3.73 15.69
N CYS A 88 -5.83 3.65 15.07
CA CYS A 88 -6.30 4.70 14.16
C CYS A 88 -6.36 6.06 14.84
N LEU A 89 -6.94 6.15 16.04
CA LEU A 89 -7.18 7.42 16.72
C LEU A 89 -5.91 8.07 17.28
N HIS A 90 -5.08 7.29 17.96
CA HIS A 90 -3.92 7.82 18.70
C HIS A 90 -2.62 7.74 17.93
N VAL A 91 -2.46 6.74 17.06
CA VAL A 91 -1.26 6.63 16.20
C VAL A 91 -1.45 7.39 14.90
N LEU A 92 -2.55 7.17 14.19
CA LEU A 92 -2.78 7.82 12.90
C LEU A 92 -3.47 9.20 13.02
N GLY A 93 -4.10 9.49 14.15
CA GLY A 93 -4.85 10.74 14.32
C GLY A 93 -6.23 10.73 13.66
N LEU A 94 -6.74 9.54 13.32
CA LEU A 94 -7.94 9.36 12.50
C LEU A 94 -9.00 8.53 13.23
N LYS A 95 -10.25 8.96 13.15
CA LYS A 95 -11.39 8.25 13.72
C LYS A 95 -11.98 7.28 12.69
N MET A 96 -12.31 6.08 13.14
CA MET A 96 -13.10 5.12 12.36
C MET A 96 -14.59 5.44 12.44
N SER A 97 -15.28 5.36 11.29
CA SER A 97 -16.74 5.34 11.24
C SER A 97 -17.28 3.95 11.62
N PRO A 98 -18.59 3.79 11.80
CA PRO A 98 -19.21 2.47 11.77
C PRO A 98 -18.85 1.70 10.50
N TRP A 99 -18.83 0.37 10.61
CA TRP A 99 -18.65 -0.54 9.47
C TRP A 99 -19.79 -0.39 8.48
N ARG A 100 -19.47 -0.57 7.19
CA ARG A 100 -20.40 -0.29 6.07
C ARG A 100 -21.11 -1.53 5.54
N ASP A 101 -20.74 -2.71 6.03
CA ASP A 101 -21.09 -4.02 5.46
C ASP A 101 -20.79 -4.12 3.96
N LYS A 102 -19.68 -3.48 3.57
CA LYS A 102 -19.18 -3.44 2.21
C LYS A 102 -17.68 -3.64 2.18
N GLY A 103 -17.24 -4.64 1.42
CA GLY A 103 -15.84 -4.93 1.18
C GLY A 103 -15.08 -3.84 0.42
N LEU A 104 -13.75 -3.96 0.44
CA LEU A 104 -12.81 -3.10 -0.29
C LEU A 104 -11.58 -3.93 -0.66
N ASN A 105 -11.11 -3.91 -1.90
CA ASN A 105 -9.85 -4.58 -2.31
C ASN A 105 -9.74 -6.06 -1.87
N GLY A 106 -10.84 -6.83 -1.95
CA GLY A 106 -10.88 -8.24 -1.55
C GLY A 106 -11.04 -8.48 -0.04
N TYR A 107 -11.14 -7.42 0.77
CA TYR A 107 -11.56 -7.52 2.16
C TYR A 107 -13.08 -7.61 2.28
N GLU A 108 -13.57 -8.26 3.33
CA GLU A 108 -15.00 -8.53 3.53
C GLU A 108 -15.79 -7.28 3.95
N ASN A 109 -15.21 -6.42 4.80
CA ASN A 109 -15.86 -5.20 5.27
C ASN A 109 -14.88 -4.01 5.34
N SER A 110 -15.43 -2.81 5.31
CA SER A 110 -14.68 -1.56 5.39
C SER A 110 -15.43 -0.48 6.17
N CYS A 111 -14.69 0.45 6.75
CA CYS A 111 -15.21 1.67 7.35
C CYS A 111 -14.43 2.89 6.85
N HIS A 112 -15.04 4.06 6.94
CA HIS A 112 -14.39 5.32 6.59
C HIS A 112 -13.46 5.77 7.72
N LEU A 113 -12.41 6.51 7.36
CA LEU A 113 -11.57 7.29 8.26
C LEU A 113 -11.90 8.77 8.10
N THR A 114 -11.93 9.48 9.23
CA THR A 114 -12.10 10.93 9.28
C THR A 114 -11.10 11.56 10.26
N PRO A 115 -10.69 12.82 10.10
CA PRO A 115 -9.91 13.53 11.11
C PRO A 115 -10.68 13.66 12.44
N LYS A 116 -9.98 13.86 13.56
CA LYS A 116 -10.59 13.97 14.90
C LYS A 116 -11.68 15.03 15.01
N HIS A 117 -11.48 16.17 14.34
CA HIS A 117 -12.34 17.35 14.44
C HIS A 117 -13.14 17.62 13.16
N SER A 118 -13.19 16.66 12.23
CA SER A 118 -13.89 16.80 10.96
C SER A 118 -14.67 15.53 10.61
N ARG A 119 -15.77 15.69 9.88
CA ARG A 119 -16.53 14.57 9.28
C ARG A 119 -16.10 14.26 7.85
N GLN A 120 -15.08 14.96 7.35
CA GLN A 120 -14.57 14.74 6.01
C GLN A 120 -13.97 13.33 5.92
N HIS A 121 -14.39 12.58 4.89
CA HIS A 121 -13.78 11.32 4.53
C HIS A 121 -12.34 11.55 4.05
N VAL A 122 -11.41 10.75 4.57
CA VAL A 122 -9.99 10.86 4.18
C VAL A 122 -9.32 9.52 3.88
N GLY A 123 -10.07 8.42 3.95
CA GLY A 123 -9.52 7.09 3.75
C GLY A 123 -10.42 5.97 4.27
N PHE A 124 -9.91 4.75 4.22
CA PHE A 124 -10.61 3.54 4.64
C PHE A 124 -9.75 2.67 5.54
N VAL A 125 -10.42 1.93 6.43
CA VAL A 125 -9.91 0.70 7.04
C VAL A 125 -10.72 -0.46 6.51
N ALA A 126 -10.10 -1.60 6.23
CA ALA A 126 -10.78 -2.81 5.80
C ALA A 126 -10.26 -4.06 6.53
N LEU A 127 -11.19 -4.97 6.84
CA LEU A 127 -10.95 -6.22 7.58
C LEU A 127 -11.72 -7.39 6.96
N GLY A 128 -11.30 -8.60 7.32
CA GLY A 128 -11.87 -9.87 6.82
C GLY A 128 -11.28 -10.27 5.47
N GLY A 129 -11.20 -11.58 5.20
CA GLY A 129 -10.47 -12.08 4.03
C GLY A 129 -8.95 -11.81 4.08
N ASN A 130 -8.28 -11.84 2.92
CA ASN A 130 -6.88 -11.43 2.73
C ASN A 130 -5.88 -11.90 3.82
N ARG A 131 -5.96 -13.18 4.19
CA ARG A 131 -5.08 -13.83 5.19
C ARG A 131 -5.11 -13.15 6.57
N ASP A 132 -6.29 -12.70 7.01
CA ASP A 132 -6.52 -12.04 8.30
C ASP A 132 -5.63 -10.80 8.50
N THR A 133 -5.46 -10.01 7.44
CA THR A 133 -4.76 -8.73 7.51
C THR A 133 -5.75 -7.58 7.75
N CYS A 134 -5.23 -6.45 8.22
CA CYS A 134 -5.91 -5.17 8.25
C CYS A 134 -5.31 -4.28 7.17
N TYR A 135 -6.15 -3.73 6.30
CA TYR A 135 -5.74 -2.77 5.29
C TYR A 135 -6.17 -1.36 5.67
N ILE A 136 -5.24 -0.42 5.53
CA ILE A 136 -5.47 1.00 5.74
C ILE A 136 -5.08 1.72 4.45
N GLN A 137 -5.95 2.63 4.02
CA GLN A 137 -5.76 3.47 2.86
C GLN A 137 -6.10 4.91 3.22
N LEU A 138 -5.20 5.83 2.90
CA LEU A 138 -5.34 7.26 3.09
C LEU A 138 -5.21 7.96 1.75
N GLU A 139 -6.16 8.85 1.48
CA GLU A 139 -6.13 9.76 0.33
C GLU A 139 -5.27 10.99 0.67
N GLY A 140 -5.02 11.91 -0.27
CA GLY A 140 -4.11 13.04 -0.06
C GLY A 140 -4.45 13.91 1.15
N VAL A 141 -5.74 14.17 1.39
CA VAL A 141 -6.20 14.89 2.60
C VAL A 141 -5.90 14.08 3.86
N GLY A 142 -6.03 12.76 3.83
CA GLY A 142 -5.72 11.87 4.95
C GLY A 142 -4.23 11.79 5.25
N CYS A 143 -3.39 11.81 4.20
CA CYS A 143 -1.94 11.89 4.35
C CYS A 143 -1.53 13.21 5.01
N ARG A 144 -2.17 14.33 4.64
CA ARG A 144 -1.96 15.63 5.29
C ARG A 144 -2.33 15.59 6.77
N SER A 145 -3.54 15.13 7.10
CA SER A 145 -3.98 15.00 8.49
C SER A 145 -3.10 14.05 9.31
N LEU A 146 -2.55 13.01 8.68
CA LEU A 146 -1.60 12.10 9.31
C LEU A 146 -0.30 12.81 9.68
N VAL A 147 0.30 13.56 8.74
CA VAL A 147 1.59 14.24 8.99
C VAL A 147 1.47 15.42 9.96
N GLU A 148 0.28 16.03 10.06
CA GLU A 148 -0.04 17.01 11.10
C GLU A 148 -0.12 16.39 12.50
N HIS A 149 -0.51 15.11 12.61
CA HIS A 149 -0.66 14.39 13.88
C HIS A 149 0.60 13.62 14.30
N THR A 150 1.34 13.02 13.36
CA THR A 150 2.54 12.21 13.62
C THR A 150 3.56 12.34 12.49
N SER A 151 4.84 12.05 12.78
CA SER A 151 5.87 12.02 11.74
C SER A 151 5.89 10.70 10.96
N LEU A 152 6.41 10.74 9.72
CA LEU A 152 6.61 9.54 8.90
C LEU A 152 7.60 8.55 9.54
N PHE A 153 8.60 9.06 10.27
CA PHE A 153 9.51 8.24 11.08
C PHE A 153 8.77 7.43 12.15
N ARG A 154 7.86 8.07 12.90
CA ARG A 154 7.05 7.37 13.91
C ARG A 154 6.13 6.35 13.25
N LEU A 155 5.55 6.68 12.09
CA LEU A 155 4.72 5.75 11.32
C LEU A 155 5.53 4.53 10.88
N HIS A 156 6.73 4.72 10.33
CA HIS A 156 7.64 3.63 9.95
C HIS A 156 7.88 2.66 11.11
N TRP A 157 8.20 3.19 12.30
CA TRP A 157 8.41 2.39 13.50
C TRP A 157 7.16 1.57 13.87
N TRP A 158 5.97 2.20 13.81
CA TRP A 158 4.70 1.51 14.07
C TRP A 158 4.43 0.39 13.08
N LEU A 159 4.71 0.62 11.79
CA LEU A 159 4.57 -0.40 10.76
C LEU A 159 5.52 -1.57 11.00
N GLN A 160 6.76 -1.31 11.42
CA GLN A 160 7.70 -2.37 11.83
C GLN A 160 7.16 -3.19 13.00
N LEU A 161 6.65 -2.55 14.06
CA LEU A 161 6.06 -3.24 15.22
C LEU A 161 4.88 -4.15 14.81
N LEU A 162 4.12 -3.73 13.80
CA LEU A 162 2.96 -4.47 13.29
C LEU A 162 3.34 -5.53 12.23
N ASP A 163 4.62 -5.87 12.08
CA ASP A 163 5.11 -6.82 11.08
C ASP A 163 4.80 -6.41 9.62
N CYS A 164 4.68 -5.11 9.36
CA CYS A 164 4.53 -4.56 8.01
C CYS A 164 5.90 -4.19 7.44
N SER A 165 6.29 -4.81 6.33
CA SER A 165 7.60 -4.56 5.69
C SER A 165 7.50 -3.75 4.40
N LYS A 166 6.29 -3.64 3.84
CA LYS A 166 6.02 -2.93 2.60
C LYS A 166 4.69 -2.20 2.64
N LEU A 167 4.65 -1.05 2.00
CA LEU A 167 3.44 -0.32 1.66
C LEU A 167 2.81 -0.97 0.44
N SER A 168 1.50 -1.17 0.50
CA SER A 168 0.70 -1.62 -0.64
C SER A 168 0.74 -0.57 -1.76
N ARG A 169 0.70 0.71 -1.38
CA ARG A 169 0.88 1.85 -2.27
C ARG A 169 1.39 3.08 -1.52
N VAL A 170 2.27 3.86 -2.12
CA VAL A 170 2.61 5.22 -1.68
C VAL A 170 2.70 6.11 -2.91
N ASP A 171 2.05 7.27 -2.87
CA ASP A 171 2.20 8.28 -3.92
C ASP A 171 3.03 9.41 -3.36
N LEU A 172 4.17 9.69 -4.01
CA LEU A 172 5.02 10.83 -3.70
C LEU A 172 4.76 11.93 -4.73
N ALA A 173 4.68 13.18 -4.29
CA ALA A 173 4.35 14.30 -5.16
C ALA A 173 5.24 15.51 -4.92
N VAL A 174 5.45 16.30 -5.99
CA VAL A 174 6.06 17.63 -5.97
C VAL A 174 5.16 18.57 -6.76
N ASP A 175 4.90 19.75 -6.21
CA ASP A 175 4.09 20.80 -6.84
C ASP A 175 4.98 21.84 -7.55
N ASP A 176 4.66 22.13 -8.81
CA ASP A 176 5.26 23.15 -9.67
C ASP A 176 4.33 24.36 -9.77
N PHE A 177 4.71 25.46 -9.12
CA PHE A 177 4.00 26.74 -9.22
C PHE A 177 4.65 27.71 -10.21
N HIS A 178 5.86 27.39 -10.69
CA HIS A 178 6.75 28.34 -11.38
C HIS A 178 7.00 28.00 -12.86
N GLY A 179 6.44 26.90 -13.37
CA GLY A 179 6.59 26.54 -14.78
C GLY A 179 7.83 25.73 -15.10
N LEU A 180 8.52 25.19 -14.09
CA LEU A 180 9.84 24.59 -14.25
C LEU A 180 9.77 23.13 -14.71
N PHE A 181 8.79 22.38 -14.23
CA PHE A 181 8.70 20.93 -14.41
C PHE A 181 7.26 20.47 -14.70
N GLY A 182 6.55 21.22 -15.55
CA GLY A 182 5.22 20.90 -16.06
C GLY A 182 5.20 19.86 -17.18
N ARG A 183 4.05 19.74 -17.87
CA ARG A 183 3.80 18.73 -18.91
C ARG A 183 4.87 18.69 -20.01
N ASP A 184 5.22 19.85 -20.55
CA ASP A 184 6.15 19.94 -21.68
C ASP A 184 7.57 19.55 -21.29
N TYR A 185 7.95 19.80 -20.03
CA TYR A 185 9.22 19.33 -19.47
C TYR A 185 9.23 17.80 -19.37
N ALA A 186 8.16 17.21 -18.82
CA ALA A 186 8.01 15.75 -18.74
C ALA A 186 8.06 15.08 -20.13
N ARG A 187 7.44 15.68 -21.14
CA ARG A 187 7.49 15.18 -22.53
C ARG A 187 8.90 15.18 -23.12
N LYS A 188 9.68 16.25 -22.87
CA LYS A 188 11.09 16.32 -23.28
C LYS A 188 11.91 15.27 -22.56
N ALA A 189 11.82 15.21 -21.23
CA ALA A 189 12.52 14.24 -20.41
C ALA A 189 12.19 12.79 -20.80
N TYR A 190 10.95 12.49 -21.19
CA TYR A 190 10.58 11.19 -21.74
C TYR A 190 11.28 10.86 -23.06
N SER A 191 11.41 11.86 -23.95
CA SER A 191 12.14 11.70 -25.21
C SER A 191 13.63 11.44 -24.99
N ASP A 192 14.16 11.89 -23.85
CA ASP A 192 15.54 11.68 -23.40
C ASP A 192 15.70 10.40 -22.54
N ASP A 193 14.71 9.49 -22.51
CA ASP A 193 14.69 8.26 -21.71
C ASP A 193 14.79 8.46 -20.18
N ALA A 194 14.56 9.68 -19.68
CA ALA A 194 14.79 10.05 -18.27
C ALA A 194 13.82 9.39 -17.26
N PHE A 195 12.78 8.69 -17.72
CA PHE A 195 11.86 7.91 -16.88
C PHE A 195 12.29 6.45 -16.70
N ARG A 196 13.41 6.05 -17.30
CA ARG A 196 13.93 4.69 -17.23
C ARG A 196 14.49 4.42 -15.83
N THR A 197 14.02 3.36 -15.19
CA THR A 197 14.43 2.99 -13.81
C THR A 197 15.68 2.10 -13.76
N SER A 198 16.13 1.58 -14.90
CA SER A 198 17.37 0.79 -14.99
C SER A 198 17.95 0.83 -16.40
N SER A 199 19.28 0.83 -16.50
CA SER A 199 20.02 0.84 -17.78
C SER A 199 19.75 -0.37 -18.68
N ARG A 200 19.14 -1.43 -18.15
CA ARG A 200 18.75 -2.64 -18.88
C ARG A 200 17.24 -2.80 -19.06
N GLY A 201 16.42 -1.96 -18.44
CA GLY A 201 14.96 -2.02 -18.53
C GLY A 201 14.43 -1.40 -19.82
N ARG A 202 13.21 -1.73 -20.23
CA ARG A 202 12.52 -0.99 -21.31
C ARG A 202 11.98 0.32 -20.76
N THR A 203 12.02 1.39 -21.55
CA THR A 203 11.35 2.65 -21.23
C THR A 203 9.84 2.38 -21.12
N PRO A 204 9.17 2.83 -20.05
CA PRO A 204 7.72 2.65 -19.91
C PRO A 204 6.97 3.34 -21.05
N ALA A 205 5.77 2.86 -21.39
CA ALA A 205 4.90 3.57 -22.31
C ALA A 205 4.46 4.91 -21.69
N ALA A 206 4.32 5.95 -22.51
CA ALA A 206 3.80 7.24 -22.07
C ALA A 206 2.67 7.73 -22.98
N GLY A 207 1.89 8.68 -22.48
CA GLY A 207 0.82 9.29 -23.23
C GLY A 207 0.34 10.61 -22.63
N GLU A 208 -0.21 11.46 -23.50
CA GLU A 208 -0.88 12.70 -23.10
C GLU A 208 -2.38 12.49 -22.96
N ARG A 209 -2.98 13.16 -21.98
CA ARG A 209 -4.43 13.30 -21.89
C ARG A 209 -4.79 14.75 -21.77
N VAL A 210 -5.71 15.22 -22.61
CA VAL A 210 -6.24 16.58 -22.54
C VAL A 210 -7.75 16.52 -22.67
N PHE A 211 -8.44 17.06 -21.66
CA PHE A 211 -9.89 17.20 -21.62
C PHE A 211 -10.24 18.68 -21.61
N LYS A 212 -11.07 19.12 -22.55
CA LYS A 212 -11.53 20.50 -22.68
C LYS A 212 -13.05 20.55 -22.70
N GLU A 213 -13.62 21.61 -22.13
CA GLU A 213 -15.03 21.97 -22.33
C GLU A 213 -15.25 22.50 -23.75
N ALA A 214 -16.52 22.56 -24.19
CA ALA A 214 -16.90 23.10 -25.50
C ALA A 214 -16.50 24.58 -25.68
N ASN A 215 -16.35 25.33 -24.58
CA ASN A 215 -15.87 26.71 -24.58
C ASN A 215 -14.33 26.85 -24.70
N GLY A 216 -13.60 25.73 -24.81
CA GLY A 216 -12.14 25.70 -24.90
C GLY A 216 -11.40 25.63 -23.56
N ARG A 217 -12.08 25.75 -22.42
CA ARG A 217 -11.46 25.67 -21.09
C ARG A 217 -10.88 24.27 -20.84
N VAL A 218 -9.61 24.21 -20.43
CA VAL A 218 -8.95 22.95 -20.04
C VAL A 218 -9.49 22.50 -18.69
N LEU A 219 -10.10 21.32 -18.65
CA LEU A 219 -10.57 20.67 -17.42
C LEU A 219 -9.49 19.80 -16.78
N ASN A 220 -8.68 19.16 -17.62
CA ASN A 220 -7.61 18.30 -17.20
C ASN A 220 -6.60 18.21 -18.34
N GLU A 221 -5.33 18.34 -18.00
CA GLU A 221 -4.22 18.03 -18.90
C GLU A 221 -3.15 17.27 -18.11
N SER A 222 -2.64 16.19 -18.69
CA SER A 222 -1.60 15.38 -18.08
C SER A 222 -0.67 14.73 -19.09
N PHE A 223 0.55 14.45 -18.62
CA PHE A 223 1.51 13.53 -19.22
C PHE A 223 1.68 12.35 -18.25
N GLU A 224 1.41 11.15 -18.72
CA GLU A 224 1.42 9.93 -17.91
C GLU A 224 2.52 8.99 -18.43
N VAL A 225 3.31 8.39 -17.52
CA VAL A 225 4.36 7.42 -17.87
C VAL A 225 4.18 6.15 -17.04
N GLY A 226 4.04 5.02 -17.72
CA GLY A 226 3.65 3.73 -17.15
C GLY A 226 2.13 3.52 -17.18
N SER A 227 1.63 2.64 -16.31
CA SER A 227 0.19 2.39 -16.18
C SER A 227 -0.22 2.20 -14.73
N ARG A 228 -1.52 2.31 -14.45
CA ARG A 228 -2.06 2.00 -13.11
C ARG A 228 -1.78 0.55 -12.67
N GLN A 229 -1.38 -0.36 -13.56
CA GLN A 229 -1.03 -1.73 -13.19
C GLN A 229 0.46 -1.89 -12.87
N SER A 230 1.33 -0.97 -13.31
CA SER A 230 2.76 -1.04 -13.05
C SER A 230 3.11 -0.69 -11.60
N ARG A 231 4.30 -1.11 -11.17
CA ARG A 231 4.84 -0.80 -9.83
C ARG A 231 5.21 0.66 -9.65
N VAL A 232 5.53 1.34 -10.75
CA VAL A 232 5.86 2.76 -10.80
C VAL A 232 4.98 3.37 -11.88
N TYR A 233 4.25 4.44 -11.53
CA TYR A 233 3.36 5.13 -12.45
C TYR A 233 3.38 6.63 -12.21
N TRP A 234 3.85 7.39 -13.20
CA TRP A 234 3.97 8.83 -13.13
C TRP A 234 2.75 9.52 -13.72
N ARG A 235 2.32 10.59 -13.05
CA ARG A 235 1.28 11.52 -13.49
C ARG A 235 1.78 12.94 -13.29
N ILE A 236 2.01 13.64 -14.39
CA ILE A 236 2.35 15.06 -14.42
C ILE A 236 1.11 15.78 -14.92
N TYR A 237 0.38 16.48 -14.05
CA TYR A 237 -0.95 17.00 -14.40
C TYR A 237 -1.22 18.39 -13.87
N ASN A 238 -2.10 19.12 -14.55
CA ASN A 238 -2.53 20.45 -14.14
C ASN A 238 -3.48 20.36 -12.93
N LYS A 239 -2.93 20.62 -11.75
CA LYS A 239 -3.64 20.58 -10.47
C LYS A 239 -4.57 21.77 -10.30
N ALA A 240 -4.18 22.96 -10.78
CA ALA A 240 -5.05 24.13 -10.79
C ALA A 240 -6.34 23.86 -11.58
N ALA A 241 -6.24 23.29 -12.79
CA ALA A 241 -7.39 22.92 -13.61
C ALA A 241 -8.29 21.89 -12.90
N GLN A 242 -7.71 20.88 -12.25
CA GLN A 242 -8.47 19.90 -11.46
C GLN A 242 -9.32 20.57 -10.36
N LEU A 243 -8.72 21.51 -9.64
CA LEU A 243 -9.33 22.26 -8.54
C LEU A 243 -10.22 23.43 -9.03
N GLY A 244 -10.10 23.82 -10.29
CA GLY A 244 -10.81 24.97 -10.86
C GLY A 244 -10.21 26.33 -10.47
N LEU A 245 -8.91 26.37 -10.18
CA LEU A 245 -8.15 27.57 -9.82
C LEU A 245 -7.59 28.24 -11.07
N ASP A 246 -7.41 29.56 -11.02
CA ASP A 246 -6.81 30.36 -12.08
C ASP A 246 -5.37 30.74 -11.70
N MET A 247 -4.47 29.75 -11.77
CA MET A 247 -3.04 29.90 -11.48
C MET A 247 -2.25 28.81 -12.21
N TYR A 248 -0.93 28.99 -12.35
CA TYR A 248 -0.07 27.90 -12.78
C TYR A 248 0.17 26.95 -11.59
N TRP A 249 -0.28 25.71 -11.73
CA TRP A 249 -0.01 24.65 -10.76
C TRP A 249 -0.03 23.29 -11.44
N PHE A 250 1.16 22.73 -11.67
CA PHE A 250 1.33 21.34 -12.07
C PHE A 250 1.77 20.49 -10.89
N ARG A 251 1.30 19.24 -10.84
CA ARG A 251 1.76 18.26 -9.86
C ARG A 251 2.46 17.10 -10.55
N ASN A 252 3.64 16.77 -10.06
CA ASN A 252 4.43 15.61 -10.46
C ASN A 252 4.26 14.51 -9.40
N GLU A 253 3.31 13.62 -9.64
CA GLU A 253 2.92 12.55 -8.72
C GLU A 253 3.40 11.19 -9.24
N VAL A 254 4.09 10.42 -8.40
CA VAL A 254 4.49 9.04 -8.70
C VAL A 254 3.82 8.07 -7.76
N GLU A 255 3.03 7.15 -8.32
CA GLU A 255 2.41 6.03 -7.63
C GLU A 255 3.38 4.85 -7.58
N LEU A 256 3.74 4.43 -6.37
CA LEU A 256 4.66 3.33 -6.10
C LEU A 256 3.90 2.18 -5.41
N LYS A 257 3.94 0.97 -5.98
CA LYS A 257 3.28 -0.23 -5.45
C LYS A 257 4.27 -1.27 -4.96
N ASP A 258 3.88 -1.97 -3.89
CA ASP A 258 4.71 -2.98 -3.24
C ASP A 258 6.10 -2.41 -2.92
N PHE A 259 6.12 -1.29 -2.19
CA PHE A 259 7.31 -0.49 -1.93
C PHE A 259 7.75 -0.63 -0.46
N PRO A 260 9.05 -0.78 -0.15
CA PRO A 260 9.49 -0.92 1.24
C PRO A 260 9.04 0.25 2.12
N ILE A 261 8.69 -0.03 3.38
CA ILE A 261 8.29 1.02 4.34
C ILE A 261 9.39 2.05 4.57
N ASP A 262 10.66 1.70 4.33
CA ASP A 262 11.82 2.57 4.50
C ASP A 262 11.74 3.87 3.68
N VAL A 263 10.88 3.93 2.67
CA VAL A 263 10.53 5.18 1.97
C VAL A 263 10.07 6.29 2.92
N LEU A 264 9.44 5.94 4.03
CA LEU A 264 8.95 6.88 5.04
C LEU A 264 10.09 7.54 5.84
N LEU A 265 11.32 7.00 5.78
CA LEU A 265 12.48 7.57 6.46
C LEU A 265 13.11 8.70 5.66
N ASP A 266 13.06 8.63 4.33
CA ASP A 266 13.60 9.65 3.42
C ASP A 266 12.81 9.67 2.10
N ILE A 267 11.65 10.34 2.12
CA ILE A 267 10.79 10.44 0.93
C ILE A 267 11.48 11.22 -0.21
N SER A 268 12.31 12.22 0.12
CA SER A 268 12.97 13.07 -0.87
C SER A 268 14.10 12.33 -1.59
N GLY A 269 14.96 11.63 -0.84
CA GLY A 269 16.02 10.81 -1.43
C GLY A 269 15.44 9.65 -2.24
N HIS A 270 14.36 9.02 -1.77
CA HIS A 270 13.67 8.00 -2.55
C HIS A 270 13.02 8.55 -3.82
N TYR A 271 12.36 9.71 -3.77
CA TYR A 271 11.79 10.36 -4.95
C TYR A 271 12.88 10.66 -5.99
N ALA A 272 13.95 11.35 -5.58
CA ALA A 272 15.07 11.68 -6.46
C ALA A 272 15.71 10.43 -7.08
N GLY A 273 15.76 9.31 -6.34
CA GLY A 273 16.35 8.05 -6.80
C GLY A 273 15.50 7.17 -7.70
N LEU A 274 14.29 7.58 -8.10
CA LEU A 274 13.43 6.76 -8.97
C LEU A 274 13.92 6.72 -10.42
N CYS A 275 14.25 7.87 -11.00
CA CYS A 275 14.77 8.01 -12.36
C CYS A 275 15.44 9.39 -12.57
N ASP A 276 16.03 9.61 -13.73
CA ASP A 276 16.74 10.87 -14.04
C ASP A 276 15.79 12.08 -14.04
N PHE A 277 14.53 11.88 -14.45
CA PHE A 277 13.48 12.92 -14.37
C PHE A 277 13.20 13.37 -12.94
N SER A 278 13.11 12.44 -11.98
CA SER A 278 12.86 12.82 -10.58
C SER A 278 14.10 13.43 -9.93
N ALA A 279 15.29 12.97 -10.33
CA ALA A 279 16.56 13.51 -9.86
C ALA A 279 16.79 14.95 -10.32
N SER A 280 16.25 15.36 -11.47
CA SER A 280 16.36 16.74 -11.97
C SER A 280 15.41 17.73 -11.27
N ILE A 281 14.38 17.25 -10.56
CA ILE A 281 13.41 18.09 -9.84
C ILE A 281 13.88 18.39 -8.41
N VAL A 282 14.38 17.37 -7.70
CA VAL A 282 14.66 17.47 -6.26
C VAL A 282 16.16 17.31 -6.01
N ALA A 283 16.78 18.34 -5.41
CA ALA A 283 18.17 18.33 -4.99
C ALA A 283 18.37 17.52 -3.69
N SER A 284 18.16 16.20 -3.74
CA SER A 284 18.41 15.26 -2.63
C SER A 284 19.39 14.17 -3.05
N CYS A 285 20.11 13.58 -2.09
CA CYS A 285 20.96 12.43 -2.33
C CYS A 285 20.09 11.21 -2.70
N PRO A 286 20.22 10.63 -3.91
CA PRO A 286 19.34 9.56 -4.35
C PRO A 286 19.47 8.29 -3.51
N VAL A 287 18.36 7.82 -2.92
CA VAL A 287 18.30 6.54 -2.20
C VAL A 287 17.76 5.46 -3.12
N LYS A 288 18.62 4.48 -3.46
CA LYS A 288 18.21 3.31 -4.25
C LYS A 288 17.49 2.29 -3.38
N VAL A 289 16.39 1.76 -3.91
CA VAL A 289 15.62 0.71 -3.23
C VAL A 289 16.40 -0.60 -3.23
N ILE A 290 16.94 -1.00 -2.08
CA ILE A 290 17.55 -2.31 -1.89
C ILE A 290 16.44 -3.32 -1.68
N THR A 291 16.11 -4.10 -2.72
CA THR A 291 15.13 -5.18 -2.56
C THR A 291 15.81 -6.33 -1.78
N LYS A 292 15.43 -6.55 -0.51
CA LYS A 292 15.96 -7.66 0.29
C LYS A 292 15.55 -9.00 -0.36
N LYS A 293 16.54 -9.72 -0.90
CA LYS A 293 16.37 -10.98 -1.65
C LYS A 293 15.74 -12.13 -0.85
N SER A 294 15.67 -12.04 0.47
CA SER A 294 15.12 -13.07 1.37
C SER A 294 13.58 -13.16 1.34
N SER A 295 12.85 -12.15 0.86
CA SER A 295 11.37 -12.19 0.86
C SER A 295 10.78 -13.20 -0.13
N ILE A 296 11.54 -13.59 -1.15
CA ILE A 296 11.08 -14.50 -2.21
C ILE A 296 10.83 -15.91 -1.65
N ALA A 297 11.76 -16.42 -0.82
CA ALA A 297 11.63 -17.74 -0.20
C ALA A 297 10.40 -17.83 0.73
N LEU A 298 10.16 -16.77 1.50
CA LEU A 298 8.97 -16.66 2.37
C LEU A 298 7.67 -16.55 1.56
N ASP A 299 7.67 -15.84 0.43
CA ASP A 299 6.50 -15.74 -0.45
C ASP A 299 6.16 -17.09 -1.09
N ILE A 300 7.15 -17.83 -1.58
CA ILE A 300 6.97 -19.18 -2.13
C ILE A 300 6.37 -20.12 -1.08
N TYR A 301 6.92 -20.12 0.14
CA TYR A 301 6.37 -20.92 1.24
C TYR A 301 4.92 -20.52 1.58
N GLY A 302 4.62 -19.21 1.59
CA GLY A 302 3.27 -18.68 1.78
C GLY A 302 2.29 -19.15 0.70
N ARG A 303 2.69 -19.11 -0.58
CA ARG A 303 1.91 -19.61 -1.72
C ARG A 303 1.65 -21.11 -1.62
N ALA A 304 2.68 -21.90 -1.30
CA ALA A 304 2.55 -23.34 -1.10
C ALA A 304 1.58 -23.69 0.04
N LYS A 305 1.64 -22.95 1.16
CA LYS A 305 0.72 -23.12 2.29
C LYS A 305 -0.71 -22.75 1.94
N TRP A 306 -0.92 -21.70 1.13
CA TRP A 306 -2.24 -21.33 0.62
C TRP A 306 -2.79 -22.41 -0.32
N ALA A 307 -2.00 -22.88 -1.28
CA ALA A 307 -2.40 -23.92 -2.22
C ALA A 307 -2.78 -25.21 -1.48
N ARG A 308 -1.98 -25.63 -0.49
CA ARG A 308 -2.28 -26.78 0.38
C ARG A 308 -3.64 -26.65 1.07
N ARG A 309 -4.03 -25.44 1.51
CA ARG A 309 -5.32 -25.20 2.17
C ARG A 309 -6.50 -25.16 1.20
N GLN A 310 -6.33 -24.50 0.06
CA GLN A 310 -7.43 -24.25 -0.88
C GLN A 310 -7.71 -25.44 -1.80
N VAL A 311 -6.65 -26.07 -2.31
CA VAL A 311 -6.76 -27.12 -3.34
C VAL A 311 -6.12 -28.45 -2.93
N GLY A 312 -5.50 -28.53 -1.75
CA GLY A 312 -4.79 -29.74 -1.32
C GLY A 312 -5.69 -30.98 -1.20
N ARG A 313 -6.95 -30.80 -0.77
CA ARG A 313 -7.90 -31.92 -0.69
C ARG A 313 -8.33 -32.39 -2.08
N THR A 314 -8.67 -31.44 -2.96
CA THR A 314 -9.01 -31.72 -4.35
C THR A 314 -7.85 -32.40 -5.09
N LEU A 315 -6.61 -31.94 -4.89
CA LEU A 315 -5.41 -32.58 -5.44
C LEU A 315 -5.24 -34.02 -4.95
N ALA A 316 -5.51 -34.29 -3.67
CA ALA A 316 -5.43 -35.65 -3.13
C ALA A 316 -6.51 -36.57 -3.71
N ASP A 317 -7.72 -36.06 -3.94
CA ASP A 317 -8.82 -36.81 -4.55
C ASP A 317 -8.55 -37.09 -6.04
N LEU A 318 -8.01 -36.09 -6.78
CA LEU A 318 -7.56 -36.27 -8.16
C LEU A 318 -6.40 -37.28 -8.25
N ALA A 319 -5.41 -37.19 -7.37
CA ALA A 319 -4.31 -38.15 -7.32
C ALA A 319 -4.81 -39.58 -7.08
N LYS A 320 -5.82 -39.78 -6.22
CA LYS A 320 -6.45 -41.10 -6.06
C LYS A 320 -7.21 -41.57 -7.29
N TYR A 321 -7.92 -40.65 -7.96
CA TYR A 321 -8.67 -40.97 -9.18
C TYR A 321 -7.74 -41.41 -10.33
N PHE A 322 -6.54 -40.85 -10.39
CA PHE A 322 -5.51 -41.21 -11.37
C PHE A 322 -4.50 -42.24 -10.83
N ASP A 323 -4.87 -43.07 -9.85
CA ASP A 323 -4.03 -44.15 -9.29
C ASP A 323 -2.63 -43.71 -8.83
N GLY A 324 -2.50 -42.46 -8.37
CA GLY A 324 -1.24 -41.87 -7.93
C GLY A 324 -0.39 -41.25 -9.06
N ASP A 325 -0.90 -41.15 -10.28
CA ASP A 325 -0.22 -40.51 -11.41
C ASP A 325 -0.31 -38.97 -11.30
N ILE A 326 0.72 -38.39 -10.66
CA ILE A 326 0.81 -36.95 -10.37
C ILE A 326 1.04 -36.13 -11.65
N GLU A 327 1.70 -36.68 -12.67
CA GLU A 327 1.96 -35.96 -13.92
C GLU A 327 0.68 -35.69 -14.70
N LYS A 328 -0.23 -36.67 -14.76
CA LYS A 328 -1.56 -36.47 -15.35
C LYS A 328 -2.40 -35.46 -14.57
N VAL A 329 -2.36 -35.50 -13.24
CA VAL A 329 -3.07 -34.53 -12.38
C VAL A 329 -2.51 -33.12 -12.60
N PHE A 330 -1.18 -32.99 -12.70
CA PHE A 330 -0.53 -31.70 -12.92
C PHE A 330 -0.83 -31.15 -14.31
N GLY A 331 -0.76 -31.99 -15.35
CA GLY A 331 -1.11 -31.61 -16.72
C GLY A 331 -2.59 -31.24 -16.90
N LEU A 332 -3.50 -31.82 -16.10
CA LEU A 332 -4.92 -31.43 -16.09
C LEU A 332 -5.14 -30.04 -15.48
N LEU A 333 -4.34 -29.66 -14.47
CA LEU A 333 -4.51 -28.43 -13.71
C LEU A 333 -3.76 -27.23 -14.28
N VAL A 334 -2.67 -27.47 -15.00
CA VAL A 334 -1.81 -26.43 -15.55
C VAL A 334 -2.07 -26.30 -17.05
N SER A 335 -2.65 -25.16 -17.46
CA SER A 335 -2.82 -24.80 -18.87
C SER A 335 -1.46 -24.78 -19.60
N SER A 336 -1.44 -25.18 -20.87
CA SER A 336 -0.25 -25.19 -21.74
C SER A 336 0.47 -23.84 -21.82
N GLU A 337 -0.23 -22.73 -21.53
CA GLU A 337 0.36 -21.38 -21.48
C GLU A 337 1.35 -21.16 -20.31
N HIS A 338 1.36 -22.03 -19.30
CA HIS A 338 2.18 -21.89 -18.09
C HIS A 338 3.36 -22.87 -18.03
N GLN A 339 3.54 -23.74 -19.03
CA GLN A 339 4.60 -24.76 -19.05
C GLN A 339 5.96 -24.20 -19.51
N ASP A 340 5.97 -23.12 -20.30
CA ASP A 340 7.19 -22.58 -20.93
C ASP A 340 7.94 -21.52 -20.10
N SER A 341 7.45 -21.15 -18.90
CA SER A 341 8.18 -20.20 -18.06
C SER A 341 9.30 -20.92 -17.28
N GLU A 342 10.51 -20.93 -17.82
CA GLU A 342 11.69 -21.46 -17.15
C GLU A 342 11.99 -20.64 -15.87
N PHE A 343 11.63 -21.19 -14.70
CA PHE A 343 11.76 -20.50 -13.43
C PHE A 343 13.20 -20.65 -12.88
N SER A 344 14.13 -19.85 -13.39
CA SER A 344 15.52 -19.84 -12.92
C SER A 344 15.64 -19.10 -11.57
N LEU A 345 15.74 -19.86 -10.47
CA LEU A 345 16.16 -19.34 -9.16
C LEU A 345 17.66 -19.59 -8.94
N PRO A 346 18.44 -18.59 -8.50
CA PRO A 346 19.82 -18.80 -8.08
C PRO A 346 19.94 -19.89 -6.99
N ASP A 347 20.98 -20.72 -7.05
CA ASP A 347 21.17 -21.93 -6.22
C ASP A 347 20.97 -21.73 -4.71
N ILE A 348 21.32 -20.55 -4.20
CA ILE A 348 21.17 -20.20 -2.78
C ILE A 348 19.68 -20.20 -2.38
N HIS A 349 18.80 -19.70 -3.24
CA HIS A 349 17.36 -19.69 -2.98
C HIS A 349 16.77 -21.09 -3.04
N GLN A 350 17.26 -21.95 -3.93
CA GLN A 350 16.85 -23.35 -3.99
C GLN A 350 17.24 -24.10 -2.71
N LYS A 351 18.44 -23.86 -2.17
CA LYS A 351 18.87 -24.44 -0.88
C LYS A 351 17.98 -24.03 0.28
N ILE A 352 17.72 -22.73 0.43
CA ILE A 352 16.84 -22.21 1.49
C ILE A 352 15.42 -22.76 1.36
N ILE A 353 14.89 -22.86 0.13
CA ILE A 353 13.57 -23.44 -0.10
C ILE A 353 13.56 -24.91 0.32
N LYS A 354 14.56 -25.71 -0.10
CA LYS A 354 14.67 -27.14 0.27
C LYS A 354 14.72 -27.35 1.79
N GLU A 355 15.50 -26.54 2.50
CA GLU A 355 15.57 -26.56 3.97
C GLU A 355 14.23 -26.19 4.63
N ILE A 356 13.50 -25.22 4.10
CA ILE A 356 12.19 -24.81 4.63
C ILE A 356 11.09 -25.83 4.31
N THR A 357 11.14 -26.48 3.14
CA THR A 357 10.14 -27.46 2.72
C THR A 357 10.38 -28.88 3.25
N GLY A 358 11.49 -29.12 3.96
CA GLY A 358 11.81 -30.42 4.56
C GLY A 358 12.15 -31.48 3.53
N GLY A 359 12.94 -31.11 2.51
CA GLY A 359 13.55 -32.05 1.58
C GLY A 359 14.73 -32.80 2.18
#